data_AF-A0A1C4TPQ2-F1
#
_entry.id   AF-A0A1C4TPQ2-F1
#
_cell.length_a   1.000
_cell.length_b   1.000
_cell.length_c   1.000
_cell.angle_alpha   90.00
_cell.angle_beta   90.00
_cell.angle_gamma   90.00
#
_symmetry.space_group_name_H-M   'P 1'
#
loop_
_entity.id
_entity.type
_entity.pdbx_description
1 polymer ?
#
loop_
_entity_poly.entity_id
_entity_poly.type
_entity_poly.pdbx_seq_one_letter_code
_entity_poly.pdbx_strand_id
1 'polypeptide(L)'
;MSESSAEAVVAATANAAGAAGAANWRRAGIAGAAIGVLAAGAAAGVAVERLTVGRGMRKKARLALDATGPYGSLRGTPGRAVADDGTELYYEVDEVEAAPGTADESASSGTRRRRLFGRKAPAPVTVVFSHGYCLGQDSWHFQRAALRGLVRAVYWDQRSHGRSGRGR
;
A
#
# COMPACT_ATOMS: atom_id res chain seq x y z
N MET A 1 1.54 -14.67 -11.78
CA MET A 1 2.85 -15.12 -11.25
C MET A 1 2.84 -15.59 -9.79
N SER A 2 1.71 -15.53 -9.05
CA SER A 2 1.69 -15.89 -7.61
C SER A 2 1.22 -17.32 -7.30
N GLU A 3 0.62 -18.02 -8.28
CA GLU A 3 0.07 -19.38 -8.09
C GLU A 3 1.16 -20.47 -8.17
N SER A 4 2.18 -20.26 -9.02
CA SER A 4 3.31 -21.18 -9.19
C SER A 4 4.11 -21.40 -7.90
N SER A 5 4.21 -20.37 -7.04
CA SER A 5 4.94 -20.46 -5.77
C SER A 5 4.19 -21.30 -4.73
N ALA A 6 2.86 -21.29 -4.75
CA ALA A 6 2.03 -22.08 -3.84
C ALA A 6 2.04 -23.56 -4.25
N GLU A 7 1.91 -23.85 -5.54
CA GLU A 7 2.02 -25.21 -6.06
C GLU A 7 3.41 -25.82 -5.83
N ALA A 8 4.48 -25.03 -5.98
CA ALA A 8 5.84 -25.48 -5.70
C ALA A 8 6.05 -25.87 -4.22
N VAL A 9 5.40 -25.16 -3.29
CA VAL A 9 5.46 -25.46 -1.86
C VAL A 9 4.65 -26.71 -1.51
N VAL A 10 3.50 -26.92 -2.18
CA VAL A 10 2.67 -28.14 -2.02
C VAL A 10 3.37 -29.37 -2.61
N ALA A 11 4.06 -29.23 -3.74
CA ALA A 11 4.84 -30.31 -4.33
C ALA A 11 6.05 -30.70 -3.47
N ALA A 12 6.71 -29.71 -2.84
CA ALA A 12 7.83 -29.94 -1.94
C ALA A 12 7.42 -30.67 -0.65
N THR A 13 6.23 -30.38 -0.10
CA THR A 13 5.69 -31.09 1.08
C THR A 13 5.27 -32.52 0.76
N ALA A 14 4.71 -32.78 -0.43
CA ALA A 14 4.37 -34.14 -0.87
C ALA A 14 5.61 -35.04 -1.04
N ASN A 15 6.71 -34.52 -1.58
CA ASN A 15 7.97 -35.27 -1.76
C ASN A 15 8.67 -35.58 -0.41
N ALA A 16 8.57 -34.68 0.58
CA ALA A 16 9.12 -34.92 1.91
C ALA A 16 8.37 -36.04 2.67
N ALA A 17 7.06 -36.21 2.41
CA ALA A 17 6.27 -37.31 2.96
C ALA A 17 6.62 -38.67 2.32
N GLY A 18 6.95 -38.68 1.02
CA GLY A 18 7.32 -39.90 0.29
C GLY A 18 8.69 -40.49 0.68
N ALA A 19 9.67 -39.62 1.00
CA ALA A 19 11.03 -40.06 1.36
C ALA A 19 11.11 -40.79 2.72
N ALA A 20 10.09 -40.67 3.58
CA ALA A 20 10.02 -41.33 4.89
C ALA A 20 9.52 -42.79 4.83
N GLY A 21 9.08 -43.28 3.65
CA GLY A 21 8.43 -44.59 3.50
C GLY A 21 9.35 -45.82 3.41
N ALA A 22 10.68 -45.67 3.36
CA ALA A 22 11.57 -46.76 2.95
C ALA A 22 12.49 -47.37 4.03
N ALA A 23 12.38 -47.02 5.32
CA ALA A 23 13.28 -47.59 6.35
C ALA A 23 12.61 -47.91 7.70
N ASN A 24 12.64 -49.21 8.06
CA ASN A 24 12.43 -49.85 9.36
C ASN A 24 11.36 -49.28 10.33
N TRP A 25 10.21 -49.94 10.32
CA TRP A 25 8.91 -49.61 10.92
C TRP A 25 8.80 -49.47 12.45
N ARG A 26 9.85 -49.70 13.26
CA ARG A 26 9.74 -49.59 14.73
C ARG A 26 10.39 -48.36 15.35
N ARG A 27 11.31 -47.68 14.63
CA ARG A 27 11.97 -46.44 15.11
C ARG A 27 11.49 -45.19 14.37
N ALA A 28 10.91 -45.35 13.18
CA ALA A 28 10.39 -44.25 12.37
C ALA A 28 9.15 -43.55 12.98
N GLY A 29 8.33 -44.25 13.77
CA GLY A 29 7.12 -43.68 14.36
C GLY A 29 7.37 -42.56 15.38
N ILE A 30 8.44 -42.68 16.18
CA ILE A 30 8.76 -41.69 17.22
C ILE A 30 9.50 -40.48 16.61
N ALA A 31 10.43 -40.73 15.69
CA ALA A 31 11.14 -39.65 14.98
C ALA A 31 10.21 -38.87 14.04
N GLY A 32 9.30 -39.55 13.34
CA GLY A 32 8.27 -38.92 12.51
C GLY A 32 7.27 -38.08 13.31
N ALA A 33 6.89 -38.52 14.52
CA ALA A 33 6.02 -37.76 15.40
C ALA A 33 6.69 -36.46 15.91
N ALA A 34 7.97 -36.52 16.31
CA ALA A 34 8.70 -35.35 16.78
C ALA A 34 8.86 -34.27 15.69
N ILE A 35 9.16 -34.69 14.45
CA ILE A 35 9.28 -33.77 13.30
C ILE A 35 7.90 -33.23 12.87
N GLY A 36 6.85 -34.07 12.90
CA GLY A 36 5.49 -33.66 12.59
C GLY A 36 4.92 -32.62 13.57
N VAL A 37 5.21 -32.74 14.87
CA VAL A 37 4.80 -31.76 15.89
C VAL A 37 5.52 -30.42 15.72
N LEU A 38 6.80 -30.42 15.35
CA LEU A 38 7.56 -29.19 15.09
C LEU A 38 7.07 -28.47 13.82
N ALA A 39 6.81 -29.20 12.73
CA ALA A 39 6.30 -28.62 11.48
C ALA A 39 4.87 -28.07 11.63
N ALA A 40 3.98 -28.80 12.34
CA ALA A 40 2.62 -28.34 12.63
C ALA A 40 2.61 -27.12 13.58
N GLY A 41 3.48 -27.12 14.61
CA GLY A 41 3.62 -26.00 15.53
C GLY A 41 4.11 -24.71 14.86
N ALA A 42 5.07 -24.81 13.93
CA ALA A 42 5.56 -23.65 13.18
C ALA A 42 4.50 -23.08 12.22
N ALA A 43 3.76 -23.94 11.49
CA ALA A 43 2.70 -23.51 10.59
C ALA A 43 1.51 -22.88 11.35
N ALA A 44 1.11 -23.47 12.48
CA ALA A 44 0.08 -22.92 13.35
C ALA A 44 0.52 -21.58 13.97
N GLY A 45 1.77 -21.48 14.42
CA GLY A 45 2.36 -20.24 14.94
C GLY A 45 2.34 -19.10 13.92
N VAL A 46 2.80 -19.36 12.68
CA VAL A 46 2.78 -18.37 11.59
C VAL A 46 1.35 -18.00 11.18
N ALA A 47 0.41 -18.96 11.15
CA ALA A 47 -0.99 -18.67 10.85
C ALA A 47 -1.64 -17.79 11.93
N VAL A 48 -1.37 -18.06 13.21
CA VAL A 48 -1.87 -17.27 14.34
C VAL A 48 -1.27 -15.87 14.35
N GLU A 49 0.03 -15.73 14.08
CA GLU A 49 0.71 -14.43 13.95
C GLU A 49 0.11 -13.60 12.80
N ARG A 50 -0.13 -14.22 11.63
CA ARG A 50 -0.77 -13.54 10.49
C ARG A 50 -2.21 -13.11 10.78
N LEU A 51 -2.99 -13.91 11.51
CA LEU A 51 -4.38 -13.60 11.88
C LEU A 51 -4.48 -12.49 12.94
N THR A 52 -3.55 -12.44 13.88
CA THR A 52 -3.51 -11.44 14.96
C THR A 52 -3.01 -10.09 14.46
N VAL A 53 -1.94 -10.08 13.65
CA VAL A 53 -1.41 -8.85 13.02
C VAL A 53 -2.46 -8.20 12.12
N GLY A 54 -3.20 -8.99 11.33
CA GLY A 54 -4.23 -8.46 10.44
C GLY A 54 -5.39 -7.76 11.17
N ARG A 55 -5.85 -8.29 12.30
CA ARG A 55 -6.95 -7.69 13.07
C ARG A 55 -6.51 -6.49 13.89
N GLY A 56 -5.36 -6.58 14.56
CA GLY A 56 -4.80 -5.48 15.37
C GLY A 56 -4.42 -4.27 14.50
N MET A 57 -3.78 -4.50 13.36
CA MET A 57 -3.40 -3.43 12.43
C MET A 57 -4.62 -2.73 11.83
N ARG A 58 -5.63 -3.49 11.40
CA ARG A 58 -6.89 -2.90 10.88
C ARG A 58 -7.61 -2.07 11.94
N LYS A 59 -7.66 -2.54 13.19
CA LYS A 59 -8.27 -1.77 14.29
C LYS A 59 -7.50 -0.48 14.57
N LYS A 60 -6.16 -0.53 14.61
CA LYS A 60 -5.32 0.65 14.78
C LYS A 60 -5.45 1.64 13.63
N ALA A 61 -5.45 1.16 12.38
CA ALA A 61 -5.67 1.99 11.19
C ALA A 61 -7.05 2.65 11.20
N ARG A 62 -8.09 1.91 11.60
CA ARG A 62 -9.45 2.46 11.72
C ARG A 62 -9.51 3.55 12.79
N LEU A 63 -8.96 3.31 13.97
CA LEU A 63 -8.90 4.32 15.04
C LEU A 63 -8.07 5.55 14.63
N ALA A 64 -6.96 5.35 13.92
CA ALA A 64 -6.15 6.44 13.40
C ALA A 64 -6.93 7.27 12.37
N LEU A 65 -7.71 6.63 11.50
CA LEU A 65 -8.58 7.31 10.53
C LEU A 65 -9.76 8.01 11.20
N ASP A 66 -10.40 7.40 12.19
CA ASP A 66 -11.50 8.01 12.96
C ASP A 66 -10.99 9.24 13.76
N ALA A 67 -9.70 9.28 14.11
CA ALA A 67 -9.06 10.41 14.79
C ALA A 67 -8.69 11.59 13.85
N THR A 68 -8.89 11.48 12.54
CA THR A 68 -8.50 12.52 11.56
C THR A 68 -9.39 13.76 11.54
N GLY A 69 -10.28 13.90 12.52
CA GLY A 69 -11.26 14.98 12.62
C GLY A 69 -12.57 14.66 11.90
N PRO A 70 -13.57 15.56 11.97
CA PRO A 70 -14.86 15.39 11.31
C PRO A 70 -14.70 15.13 9.81
N TYR A 71 -15.60 14.33 9.24
CA TYR A 71 -15.60 14.07 7.80
C TYR A 71 -15.65 15.38 6.99
N GLY A 72 -14.79 15.50 5.98
CA GLY A 72 -14.67 16.70 5.16
C GLY A 72 -13.91 17.86 5.81
N SER A 73 -13.35 17.68 7.01
CA SER A 73 -12.53 18.73 7.66
C SER A 73 -11.11 18.81 7.11
N LEU A 74 -10.61 17.74 6.47
CA LEU A 74 -9.25 17.72 5.93
C LEU A 74 -9.13 18.61 4.70
N ARG A 75 -8.17 19.54 4.77
CA ARG A 75 -7.86 20.52 3.72
C ARG A 75 -6.37 20.56 3.37
N GLY A 76 -6.09 21.10 2.19
CA GLY A 76 -4.76 21.26 1.59
C GLY A 76 -4.64 22.63 0.96
N THR A 77 -3.60 22.85 0.16
CA THR A 77 -3.37 24.14 -0.49
C THR A 77 -4.38 24.33 -1.62
N PRO A 78 -5.29 25.33 -1.54
CA PRO A 78 -6.33 25.51 -2.54
C PRO A 78 -5.78 26.18 -3.81
N GLY A 79 -6.41 25.86 -4.95
CA GLY A 79 -6.15 26.49 -6.24
C GLY A 79 -7.36 26.44 -7.16
N ARG A 80 -7.26 27.16 -8.29
CA ARG A 80 -8.27 27.16 -9.35
C ARG A 80 -7.60 26.98 -10.70
N ALA A 81 -8.22 26.18 -11.57
CA ALA A 81 -7.85 26.01 -12.96
C ALA A 81 -9.04 26.40 -13.85
N VAL A 82 -8.77 26.94 -15.04
CA VAL A 82 -9.83 27.28 -15.99
C VAL A 82 -9.89 26.19 -17.05
N ALA A 83 -11.04 25.55 -17.20
CA ALA A 83 -11.30 24.59 -18.27
C ALA A 83 -11.47 25.30 -19.63
N ASP A 84 -11.40 24.55 -20.72
CA ASP A 84 -11.44 25.11 -22.09
C ASP A 84 -12.73 25.89 -22.41
N ASP A 85 -13.84 25.55 -21.75
CA ASP A 85 -15.12 26.25 -21.84
C ASP A 85 -15.23 27.47 -20.90
N GLY A 86 -14.11 27.85 -20.27
CA GLY A 86 -14.02 28.92 -19.29
C GLY A 86 -14.57 28.57 -17.91
N THR A 87 -14.98 27.33 -17.64
CA THR A 87 -15.46 26.92 -16.31
C THR A 87 -14.30 26.89 -15.33
N GLU A 88 -14.44 27.58 -14.20
CA GLU A 88 -13.44 27.52 -13.11
C GLU A 88 -13.59 26.22 -12.30
N LEU A 89 -12.53 25.43 -12.25
CA LEU A 89 -12.42 24.19 -11.49
C LEU A 89 -11.60 24.42 -10.22
N TYR A 90 -12.16 24.09 -9.07
CA TYR A 90 -11.50 24.16 -7.79
C TYR A 90 -10.73 22.88 -7.49
N TYR A 91 -9.52 23.02 -6.96
CA TYR A 91 -8.72 21.90 -6.49
C TYR A 91 -7.98 22.24 -5.19
N GLU A 92 -7.58 21.20 -4.46
CA GLU A 92 -6.67 21.28 -3.32
C GLU A 92 -5.48 20.32 -3.54
N VAL A 93 -4.30 20.75 -3.13
CA VAL A 93 -3.07 19.96 -3.21
C VAL A 93 -2.53 19.67 -1.82
N ASP A 94 -2.26 18.39 -1.56
CA ASP A 94 -1.41 17.96 -0.45
C ASP A 94 -0.04 17.63 -1.02
N GLU A 95 0.95 18.44 -0.66
CA GLU A 95 2.34 18.20 -1.07
C GLU A 95 2.97 17.09 -0.23
N VAL A 96 3.90 16.36 -0.85
CA VAL A 96 4.80 15.45 -0.13
C VAL A 96 6.09 16.22 0.17
N GLU A 97 6.53 16.19 1.43
CA GLU A 97 7.81 16.80 1.78
C GLU A 97 8.91 16.08 1.01
N ALA A 98 9.61 16.82 0.15
CA ALA A 98 10.72 16.26 -0.61
C ALA A 98 11.78 15.81 0.40
N ALA A 99 12.21 14.56 0.31
CA ALA A 99 13.31 14.07 1.14
C ALA A 99 14.51 15.02 0.98
N PRO A 100 15.07 15.56 2.08
CA PRO A 100 16.20 16.49 2.02
C PRO A 100 17.37 15.77 1.32
N GLY A 101 17.65 16.18 0.08
CA GLY A 101 18.66 15.55 -0.77
C GLY A 101 18.24 15.29 -2.23
N THR A 102 16.97 15.53 -2.61
CA THR A 102 16.52 15.41 -4.01
C THR A 102 16.42 16.74 -4.77
N ALA A 103 16.63 17.87 -4.08
CA ALA A 103 16.53 19.22 -4.64
C ALA A 103 17.66 19.59 -5.62
N ASP A 104 18.60 18.68 -5.92
CA ASP A 104 19.81 19.01 -6.70
C ASP A 104 20.17 17.98 -7.80
N GLU A 105 19.23 17.14 -8.25
CA GLU A 105 19.50 16.21 -9.38
C GLU A 105 19.16 16.78 -10.78
N SER A 106 18.71 18.03 -10.89
CA SER A 106 18.55 18.71 -12.19
C SER A 106 19.81 19.43 -12.68
N ALA A 107 20.85 19.55 -11.85
CA ALA A 107 22.08 20.27 -12.18
C ALA A 107 23.35 19.63 -11.59
N SER A 108 23.77 18.45 -12.06
CA SER A 108 25.20 18.17 -12.27
C SER A 108 25.44 16.78 -12.87
N SER A 109 26.13 16.81 -14.01
CA SER A 109 26.94 15.68 -14.48
C SER A 109 28.12 15.50 -13.52
N GLY A 110 28.17 14.40 -12.78
CA GLY A 110 29.24 14.13 -11.82
C GLY A 110 29.21 12.69 -11.29
N THR A 111 30.02 11.83 -11.92
CA THR A 111 30.49 10.49 -11.50
C THR A 111 29.75 9.78 -10.35
N ARG A 112 28.58 9.16 -10.64
CA ARG A 112 27.89 8.26 -9.72
C ARG A 112 28.71 6.99 -9.49
N ARG A 113 29.27 6.83 -8.28
CA ARG A 113 29.78 5.52 -7.84
C ARG A 113 28.65 4.50 -7.89
N ARG A 114 28.84 3.47 -8.72
CA ARG A 114 27.88 2.40 -9.01
C ARG A 114 27.63 1.59 -7.73
N ARG A 115 26.52 1.85 -7.02
CA ARG A 115 26.02 0.94 -5.98
C ARG A 115 25.60 -0.35 -6.68
N LEU A 116 26.37 -1.42 -6.45
CA LEU A 116 26.26 -2.68 -7.21
C LEU A 116 24.92 -3.42 -7.00
N PHE A 117 24.13 -3.04 -5.98
CA PHE A 117 22.79 -3.58 -5.70
C PHE A 117 21.84 -2.50 -5.16
N GLY A 118 21.81 -1.30 -5.76
CA GLY A 118 20.89 -0.23 -5.36
C GLY A 118 19.77 -0.04 -6.39
N ARG A 119 18.56 -0.51 -6.10
CA ARG A 119 17.38 -0.17 -6.90
C ARG A 119 17.16 1.35 -6.81
N LYS A 120 17.18 2.05 -7.95
CA LYS A 120 16.89 3.50 -8.04
C LYS A 120 15.55 3.75 -7.34
N ALA A 121 15.51 4.73 -6.44
CA ALA A 121 14.25 5.13 -5.83
C ALA A 121 13.25 5.50 -6.95
N PRO A 122 12.00 5.02 -6.89
CA PRO A 122 11.01 5.38 -7.89
C PRO A 122 10.84 6.90 -7.92
N ALA A 123 10.62 7.46 -9.12
CA ALA A 123 10.38 8.88 -9.27
C ALA A 123 9.15 9.30 -8.43
N PRO A 124 9.13 10.53 -7.90
CA PRO A 124 7.96 11.06 -7.20
C PRO A 124 6.70 10.92 -8.04
N VAL A 125 5.63 10.40 -7.43
CA VAL A 125 4.33 10.19 -8.10
C VAL A 125 3.35 11.24 -7.64
N THR A 126 2.57 11.79 -8.58
CA THR A 126 1.38 12.60 -8.27
C THR A 126 0.14 11.76 -8.49
N VAL A 127 -0.76 11.75 -7.50
CA VAL A 127 -2.06 11.06 -7.60
C VAL A 127 -3.16 12.11 -7.67
N VAL A 128 -4.03 12.02 -8.69
CA VAL A 128 -5.16 12.92 -8.88
C VAL A 128 -6.46 12.16 -8.59
N PHE A 129 -7.28 12.70 -7.69
CA PHE A 129 -8.52 12.08 -7.22
C PHE A 129 -9.74 12.72 -7.90
N SER A 130 -10.48 11.92 -8.66
CA SER A 130 -11.72 12.31 -9.33
C SER A 130 -12.91 11.63 -8.68
N HIS A 131 -13.83 12.41 -8.09
CA HIS A 131 -15.01 11.87 -7.40
C HIS A 131 -16.12 11.40 -8.38
N GLY A 132 -17.15 10.73 -7.88
CA GLY A 132 -18.34 10.34 -8.66
C GLY A 132 -19.39 11.46 -8.80
N TYR A 133 -20.44 11.23 -9.58
CA TYR A 133 -21.45 12.24 -9.96
C TYR A 133 -22.25 12.86 -8.79
N CYS A 134 -22.46 12.15 -7.69
CA CYS A 134 -23.19 12.72 -6.54
C CYS A 134 -22.25 13.16 -5.41
N LEU A 135 -20.95 13.31 -5.71
CA LEU A 135 -19.90 13.52 -4.71
C LEU A 135 -19.14 14.82 -4.97
N GLY A 136 -18.26 15.17 -4.05
CA GLY A 136 -17.23 16.21 -4.18
C GLY A 136 -15.92 15.71 -3.60
N GLN A 137 -14.86 16.52 -3.65
CA GLN A 137 -13.52 16.14 -3.20
C GLN A 137 -13.45 15.56 -1.77
N ASP A 138 -14.39 15.95 -0.90
CA ASP A 138 -14.48 15.45 0.48
C ASP A 138 -14.81 13.95 0.57
N SER A 139 -15.27 13.32 -0.53
CA SER A 139 -15.44 11.85 -0.61
C SER A 139 -14.16 11.07 -0.36
N TRP A 140 -13.02 11.74 -0.51
CA TRP A 140 -11.70 11.15 -0.34
C TRP A 140 -11.11 11.37 1.06
N HIS A 141 -11.90 11.77 2.06
CA HIS A 141 -11.40 12.09 3.41
C HIS A 141 -10.43 11.04 3.98
N PHE A 142 -10.79 9.76 3.96
CA PHE A 142 -9.96 8.69 4.53
C PHE A 142 -8.72 8.39 3.69
N GLN A 143 -8.83 8.44 2.37
CA GLN A 143 -7.69 8.30 1.46
C GLN A 143 -6.73 9.47 1.63
N ARG A 144 -7.25 10.68 1.80
CA ARG A 144 -6.49 11.89 2.07
C ARG A 144 -5.71 11.77 3.35
N ALA A 145 -6.35 11.36 4.45
CA ALA A 145 -5.66 11.07 5.69
C ALA A 145 -4.55 10.01 5.53
N ALA A 146 -4.84 8.92 4.82
CA ALA A 146 -3.90 7.81 4.66
C ALA A 146 -2.69 8.14 3.76
N LEU A 147 -2.86 9.05 2.80
CA LEU A 147 -1.84 9.37 1.78
C LEU A 147 -1.10 10.67 2.05
N ARG A 148 -1.56 11.49 2.99
CA ARG A 148 -0.93 12.77 3.34
C ARG A 148 0.53 12.54 3.75
N GLY A 149 1.45 13.24 3.09
CA GLY A 149 2.89 13.10 3.32
C GLY A 149 3.54 11.85 2.70
N LEU A 150 2.79 10.99 1.99
CA LEU A 150 3.35 9.83 1.27
C LEU A 150 3.51 10.09 -0.23
N VAL A 151 2.57 10.81 -0.81
CA VAL A 151 2.54 11.17 -2.23
C VAL A 151 2.05 12.60 -2.38
N ARG A 152 2.42 13.25 -3.48
CA ARG A 152 1.72 14.46 -3.88
C ARG A 152 0.31 14.09 -4.32
N ALA A 153 -0.71 14.61 -3.66
CA ALA A 153 -2.10 14.29 -3.94
C ALA A 153 -2.87 15.55 -4.36
N VAL A 154 -3.66 15.44 -5.42
CA VAL A 154 -4.54 16.51 -5.92
C VAL A 154 -5.98 16.03 -5.82
N TYR A 155 -6.81 16.80 -5.13
CA TYR A 155 -8.25 16.56 -5.01
C TYR A 155 -8.97 17.69 -5.72
N TRP A 156 -9.87 17.39 -6.65
CA TRP A 156 -10.56 18.42 -7.42
C TRP A 156 -12.06 18.17 -7.47
N ASP A 157 -12.82 19.25 -7.57
CA ASP A 157 -14.26 19.20 -7.77
C ASP A 157 -14.58 19.28 -9.27
N GLN A 158 -15.35 18.33 -9.79
CA GLN A 158 -15.82 18.37 -11.17
C GLN A 158 -16.70 19.60 -11.43
N ARG A 159 -16.84 20.00 -12.70
CA ARG A 159 -17.78 21.06 -13.11
C ARG A 159 -19.17 20.82 -12.50
N SER A 160 -19.82 21.89 -12.05
CA SER A 160 -21.12 21.83 -11.36
C SER A 160 -21.15 21.02 -10.05
N HIS A 161 -20.00 20.68 -9.46
CA HIS A 161 -19.90 20.02 -8.16
C HIS A 161 -19.06 20.84 -7.18
N GLY A 162 -19.29 20.61 -5.88
CA GLY A 162 -18.48 21.18 -4.80
C GLY A 162 -18.27 22.69 -4.94
N ARG A 163 -17.01 23.10 -5.06
CA ARG A 163 -16.58 24.51 -5.14
C ARG A 163 -16.25 24.98 -6.57
N SER A 164 -16.44 24.11 -7.56
CA SER A 164 -16.24 24.42 -8.97
C SER A 164 -17.45 25.17 -9.54
N GLY A 165 -17.22 25.95 -10.59
CA GLY A 165 -18.27 26.65 -11.31
C GLY A 165 -19.24 25.69 -12.01
N ARG A 166 -20.44 26.17 -12.32
CA ARG A 166 -21.37 25.47 -13.21
C ARG A 166 -20.80 25.42 -14.63
N GLY A 167 -21.01 24.30 -15.32
CA GLY A 167 -20.60 24.17 -16.72
C GLY A 167 -21.29 25.21 -17.61
N ARG A 168 -20.54 25.73 -18.58
CA ARG A 168 -20.99 26.72 -19.56
C ARG A 168 -21.31 26.06 -20.90
#